data_AF-A0A177WIU1-F1
#
_entry.id   AF-A0A177WIU1-F1
#
_cell.length_a   1.000
_cell.length_b   1.000
_cell.length_c   1.000
_cell.angle_alpha   90.00
_cell.angle_beta   90.00
_cell.angle_gamma   90.00
#
_symmetry.space_group_name_H-M   'P 1'
#
loop_
_entity.id
_entity.type
_entity.pdbx_description
1 polymer ?
#
loop_
_entity_poly.entity_id
_entity_poly.type
_entity_poly.pdbx_seq_one_letter_code
_entity_poly.pdbx_strand_id
1 'polypeptide(L)'
;MSAEVSTPTASTSGGSTGGPEYPEFPTPEGLEEYCSPFDDVEVSYIDETAKTHARIEKMFEKLEGLTLKAGLQKGLIQALERQAETQGQASSSWLDTTQFNLETEREALVKLESEYNERKERAADLIEQNRDAKSKLKQYMDQDPELLYGNNAIIWV
;
A
#
# COMPACT_ATOMS: atom_id res chain seq x y z
N MET A 1 41.58 -4.21 -42.21
CA MET A 1 40.41 -3.58 -42.85
C MET A 1 40.25 -4.31 -44.18
N SER A 2 39.21 -5.07 -44.53
CA SER A 2 37.81 -5.20 -44.07
C SER A 2 37.40 -6.67 -44.33
N ALA A 3 36.86 -7.39 -43.34
CA ALA A 3 35.43 -7.65 -43.17
C ALA A 3 34.74 -8.20 -44.43
N GLU A 4 34.57 -9.52 -44.50
CA GLU A 4 33.44 -10.12 -45.20
C GLU A 4 32.64 -10.97 -44.22
N VAL A 5 31.38 -10.57 -44.15
CA VAL A 5 30.29 -11.08 -43.33
C VAL A 5 29.78 -12.37 -43.96
N SER A 6 29.48 -13.36 -43.14
CA SER A 6 28.56 -14.43 -43.50
C SER A 6 27.68 -14.76 -42.30
N THR A 7 26.45 -14.27 -42.37
CA THR A 7 25.28 -14.78 -41.65
C THR A 7 24.34 -15.40 -42.71
N PRO A 8 23.34 -16.21 -42.37
CA PRO A 8 23.21 -17.21 -41.30
C PRO A 8 22.76 -18.59 -41.86
N THR A 9 23.06 -19.70 -41.18
CA THR A 9 22.29 -20.96 -41.37
C THR A 9 21.70 -21.36 -40.03
N ALA A 10 20.40 -21.09 -39.89
CA ALA A 10 19.56 -21.55 -38.79
C ALA A 10 19.18 -23.03 -38.98
N SER A 11 19.33 -23.82 -37.92
CA SER A 11 18.57 -25.03 -37.55
C SER A 11 19.35 -25.75 -36.45
N THR A 12 18.80 -26.21 -35.33
CA THR A 12 17.42 -26.64 -35.08
C THR A 12 17.14 -26.63 -33.57
N SER A 13 15.88 -26.32 -33.24
CA SER A 13 15.08 -26.87 -32.12
C SER A 13 15.82 -27.31 -30.84
N GLY A 14 15.80 -26.45 -29.82
CA GLY A 14 15.80 -26.86 -28.42
C GLY A 14 14.56 -26.25 -27.78
N GLY A 15 13.64 -27.09 -27.31
CA GLY A 15 12.26 -26.73 -27.04
C GLY A 15 12.08 -25.49 -26.17
N SER A 16 11.13 -24.65 -26.56
CA SER A 16 10.35 -23.91 -25.56
C SER A 16 9.70 -24.97 -24.68
N THR A 17 10.36 -25.32 -23.57
CA THR A 17 9.63 -25.83 -22.42
C THR A 17 8.79 -24.65 -21.99
N GLY A 18 7.57 -24.57 -22.53
CA GLY A 18 6.48 -23.78 -21.99
C GLY A 18 6.13 -24.31 -20.61
N GLY A 19 7.09 -24.23 -19.69
CA GLY A 19 6.80 -24.20 -18.28
C GLY A 19 6.00 -22.92 -18.03
N PRO A 20 5.04 -22.96 -17.11
CA PRO A 20 4.30 -21.76 -16.77
C PRO A 20 5.28 -20.63 -16.44
N GLU A 21 5.01 -19.42 -16.95
CA GLU A 21 5.82 -18.21 -16.70
C GLU A 21 5.94 -17.86 -15.20
N TYR A 22 5.19 -18.57 -14.36
CA TYR A 22 5.19 -18.48 -12.91
C TYR A 22 5.24 -19.90 -12.30
N PRO A 23 5.97 -20.11 -11.18
CA PRO A 23 5.89 -21.38 -10.46
C PRO A 23 4.44 -21.67 -10.08
N GLU A 24 3.98 -22.90 -10.34
CA GLU A 24 2.68 -23.37 -9.84
C GLU A 24 2.68 -23.26 -8.32
N PHE A 25 1.67 -22.57 -7.77
CA PHE A 25 1.48 -22.52 -6.33
C PHE A 25 1.18 -23.94 -5.82
N PRO A 26 1.88 -24.42 -4.78
CA PRO A 26 1.68 -25.78 -4.28
C PRO A 26 0.28 -25.97 -3.72
N THR A 27 -0.25 -27.19 -3.85
CA THR A 27 -1.44 -27.61 -3.12
C THR A 27 -1.17 -27.60 -1.61
N PRO A 28 -2.20 -27.61 -0.74
CA PRO A 28 -1.98 -27.64 0.71
C PRO A 28 -1.06 -28.78 1.17
N GLU A 29 -1.10 -29.96 0.53
CA GLU A 29 -0.17 -31.05 0.83
C GLU A 29 1.26 -30.80 0.29
N GLY A 30 1.39 -30.10 -0.84
CA GLY A 30 2.69 -29.72 -1.42
C GLY A 30 3.33 -28.50 -0.76
N LEU A 31 2.60 -27.79 0.10
CA LEU A 31 3.11 -26.60 0.80
C LEU A 31 4.22 -26.97 1.78
N GLU A 32 4.12 -28.11 2.45
CA GLU A 32 5.14 -28.61 3.38
C GLU A 32 6.45 -28.97 2.65
N GLU A 33 6.35 -29.60 1.48
CA GLU A 33 7.51 -29.93 0.64
C GLU A 33 8.10 -28.67 -0.05
N TYR A 34 7.26 -27.70 -0.40
CA TYR A 34 7.68 -26.40 -0.95
C TYR A 34 8.37 -25.52 0.10
N CYS A 35 7.92 -25.60 1.36
CA CYS A 35 8.49 -24.87 2.50
C CYS A 35 9.60 -25.66 3.22
N SER A 36 9.79 -26.94 2.92
CA SER A 36 10.86 -27.82 3.42
C SER A 36 12.29 -27.28 3.29
N PRO A 37 12.66 -26.42 2.32
CA PRO A 37 14.00 -25.86 2.29
C PRO A 37 14.24 -24.79 3.36
N PHE A 38 13.19 -24.31 4.03
CA PHE A 38 13.29 -23.29 5.05
C PHE A 38 13.36 -23.90 6.45
N ASP A 39 14.25 -23.37 7.29
CA ASP A 39 14.27 -23.74 8.69
C ASP A 39 13.26 -22.95 9.55
N ASP A 40 13.13 -23.33 10.82
CA ASP A 40 12.16 -22.73 11.75
C ASP A 40 12.33 -21.20 11.89
N VAL A 41 13.55 -20.69 11.73
CA VAL A 41 13.84 -19.25 11.84
C VAL A 41 13.37 -18.52 10.59
N GLU A 42 13.65 -19.08 9.41
CA GLU A 42 13.20 -18.55 8.12
C GLU A 42 11.67 -18.56 8.02
N VAL A 43 11.04 -19.67 8.40
CA VAL A 43 9.57 -19.79 8.45
C VAL A 43 8.97 -18.74 9.38
N SER A 44 9.58 -18.50 10.55
CA SER A 44 9.12 -17.45 11.48
C SER A 44 9.16 -16.06 10.84
N TYR A 45 10.23 -15.69 10.14
CA TYR A 45 10.30 -14.38 9.47
C TYR A 45 9.36 -14.25 8.28
N ILE A 46 9.13 -15.33 7.53
CA ILE A 46 8.15 -15.38 6.43
C ILE A 46 6.73 -15.13 6.99
N ASP A 47 6.37 -15.81 8.07
CA ASP A 47 5.09 -15.65 8.74
C ASP A 47 4.91 -14.23 9.32
N GLU A 48 5.93 -13.68 9.99
CA GLU A 48 5.91 -12.29 10.48
C GLU A 48 5.74 -11.28 9.34
N THR A 49 6.44 -11.49 8.23
CA THR A 49 6.35 -10.66 7.02
C THR A 49 4.94 -10.70 6.43
N ALA A 50 4.37 -11.90 6.28
CA ALA A 50 3.02 -12.09 5.74
C ALA A 50 1.94 -11.45 6.64
N LYS A 51 2.02 -11.67 7.95
CA LYS A 51 1.12 -11.04 8.94
C LYS A 51 1.22 -9.52 8.90
N THR A 52 2.43 -8.99 8.81
CA THR A 52 2.66 -7.54 8.76
C THR A 52 2.13 -6.95 7.46
N HIS A 53 2.31 -7.63 6.33
CA HIS A 53 1.77 -7.21 5.04
C HIS A 53 0.24 -7.12 5.07
N ALA A 54 -0.44 -8.16 5.55
CA ALA A 54 -1.89 -8.16 5.70
C ALA A 54 -2.41 -7.06 6.64
N ARG A 55 -1.63 -6.67 7.66
CA ARG A 55 -1.95 -5.53 8.54
C ARG A 55 -1.79 -4.19 7.83
N ILE A 56 -0.76 -4.04 7.00
CA ILE A 56 -0.51 -2.84 6.20
C ILE A 56 -1.66 -2.63 5.18
N GLU A 57 -2.05 -3.68 4.45
CA GLU A 57 -3.16 -3.62 3.49
C GLU A 57 -4.46 -3.15 4.16
N LYS A 58 -4.84 -3.78 5.28
CA LYS A 58 -6.00 -3.37 6.07
C LYS A 58 -5.90 -1.93 6.59
N MET A 59 -4.69 -1.41 6.81
CA MET A 59 -4.50 -0.03 7.22
C MET A 59 -4.71 0.93 6.05
N PHE A 60 -4.25 0.57 4.84
CA PHE A 60 -4.49 1.36 3.64
C PHE A 60 -5.97 1.44 3.28
N GLU A 61 -6.71 0.34 3.34
CA GLU A 61 -8.17 0.35 3.13
C GLU A 61 -8.89 1.31 4.09
N LYS A 62 -8.45 1.34 5.37
CA LYS A 62 -9.01 2.26 6.37
C LYS A 62 -8.65 3.72 6.07
N LEU A 63 -7.40 3.98 5.67
CA LEU A 63 -6.95 5.32 5.30
C LEU A 63 -7.73 5.85 4.10
N GLU A 64 -7.95 5.03 3.07
CA GLU A 64 -8.77 5.38 1.92
C GLU A 64 -10.21 5.73 2.33
N GLY A 65 -10.81 4.91 3.20
CA GLY A 65 -12.13 5.19 3.76
C GLY A 65 -12.20 6.51 4.55
N LEU A 66 -11.15 6.85 5.31
CA LEU A 66 -11.06 8.13 6.01
C LEU A 66 -10.87 9.31 5.05
N THR A 67 -10.06 9.15 4.00
CA THR A 67 -9.89 10.16 2.95
C THR A 67 -11.22 10.48 2.26
N LEU A 68 -11.99 9.44 1.90
CA LEU A 68 -13.33 9.60 1.31
C LEU A 68 -14.28 10.35 2.26
N LYS A 69 -14.32 9.95 3.54
CA LYS A 69 -15.15 10.62 4.56
C LYS A 69 -14.77 12.08 4.73
N ALA A 70 -13.47 12.39 4.84
CA ALA A 70 -12.98 13.76 4.96
C ALA A 70 -13.31 14.59 3.71
N GLY A 71 -13.26 13.99 2.51
CA GLY A 71 -13.69 14.63 1.27
C GLY A 71 -15.18 14.98 1.26
N LEU A 72 -16.04 14.05 1.66
CA LEU A 72 -17.49 14.29 1.80
C LEU A 72 -17.78 15.39 2.83
N GLN A 73 -17.08 15.35 3.96
CA GLN A 73 -17.19 16.33 5.04
C GLN A 73 -16.81 17.74 4.56
N LYS A 74 -15.70 17.87 3.82
CA LYS A 74 -15.28 19.13 3.20
C LYS A 74 -16.33 19.65 2.22
N GLY A 75 -16.95 18.77 1.42
CA GLY A 75 -18.04 19.12 0.52
C GLY A 75 -19.27 19.65 1.25
N LEU A 76 -19.64 19.04 2.38
CA LEU A 76 -20.75 19.49 3.21
C LEU A 76 -20.48 20.87 3.83
N ILE A 77 -19.27 21.09 4.36
CA ILE A 77 -18.85 22.40 4.90
C ILE A 77 -18.97 23.48 3.82
N GLN A 78 -18.46 23.23 2.61
CA GLN A 78 -18.56 24.18 1.50
C GLN A 78 -20.01 24.50 1.11
N ALA A 79 -20.90 23.49 1.16
CA ALA A 79 -22.32 23.71 0.89
C ALA A 79 -22.96 24.58 1.98
N LEU A 80 -22.67 24.31 3.25
CA LEU A 80 -23.13 25.12 4.39
C LEU A 80 -22.58 26.55 4.35
N GLU A 81 -21.32 26.74 3.95
CA GLU A 81 -20.71 28.07 3.78
C GLU A 81 -21.45 28.89 2.71
N ARG A 82 -21.71 28.31 1.53
CA ARG A 82 -22.51 28.98 0.47
C ARG A 82 -23.93 29.27 0.93
N GLN A 83 -24.53 28.38 1.71
CA GLN A 83 -25.86 28.60 2.27
C GLN A 83 -25.85 29.74 3.30
N ALA A 84 -24.82 29.76 4.16
CA ALA A 84 -24.29 30.87 4.92
C ALA A 84 -24.45 32.22 4.21
N GLU A 85 -23.69 32.35 3.13
CA GLU A 85 -23.54 33.57 2.35
C GLU A 85 -24.84 34.01 1.67
N THR A 86 -25.58 33.06 1.08
CA THR A 86 -26.84 33.35 0.37
C THR A 86 -27.95 33.80 1.32
N GLN A 87 -28.01 33.21 2.52
CA GLN A 87 -29.09 33.48 3.47
C GLN A 87 -28.71 34.49 4.56
N GLY A 88 -27.45 34.89 4.64
CA GLY A 88 -27.01 36.01 5.47
C GLY A 88 -27.71 37.34 5.13
N GLN A 89 -28.40 37.40 3.99
CA GLN A 89 -29.28 38.49 3.59
C GLN A 89 -30.74 38.35 4.06
N ALA A 90 -31.16 37.19 4.62
CA ALA A 90 -32.57 36.83 4.78
C ALA A 90 -33.12 36.80 6.23
N SER A 91 -32.32 36.51 7.28
CA SER A 91 -32.66 36.78 8.70
C SER A 91 -31.52 36.33 9.65
N SER A 92 -31.42 36.95 10.83
CA SER A 92 -30.35 36.64 11.82
C SER A 92 -30.48 35.26 12.48
N SER A 93 -31.69 34.80 12.80
CA SER A 93 -31.92 33.50 13.47
C SER A 93 -31.52 32.30 12.60
N TRP A 94 -31.68 32.43 11.28
CA TRP A 94 -31.30 31.38 10.34
C TRP A 94 -29.77 31.29 10.18
N LEU A 95 -29.10 32.44 10.29
CA LEU A 95 -27.65 32.60 10.27
C LEU A 95 -27.01 31.87 11.46
N ASP A 96 -27.54 32.05 12.67
CA ASP A 96 -27.03 31.40 13.90
C ASP A 96 -27.10 29.87 13.81
N THR A 97 -28.21 29.32 13.28
CA THR A 97 -28.38 27.87 13.13
C THR A 97 -27.37 27.29 12.13
N THR A 98 -27.16 27.98 11.02
CA THR A 98 -26.24 27.51 9.97
C THR A 98 -24.79 27.61 10.43
N GLN A 99 -24.45 28.65 11.20
CA GLN A 99 -23.13 28.80 11.79
C GLN A 99 -22.83 27.71 12.83
N PHE A 100 -23.81 27.34 13.66
CA PHE A 100 -23.67 26.22 14.60
C PHE A 100 -23.43 24.88 13.89
N ASN A 101 -24.19 24.60 12.84
CA ASN A 101 -24.02 23.38 12.04
C ASN A 101 -22.64 23.34 11.39
N LEU A 102 -22.22 24.46 10.81
CA LEU A 102 -20.92 24.60 10.16
C LEU A 102 -19.75 24.35 11.12
N GLU A 103 -19.83 24.86 12.35
CA GLU A 103 -18.82 24.57 13.38
C GLU A 103 -18.81 23.09 13.76
N THR A 104 -19.98 22.48 13.91
CA THR A 104 -20.11 21.04 14.19
C THR A 104 -19.46 20.19 13.09
N GLU A 105 -19.70 20.54 11.82
CA GLU A 105 -19.10 19.83 10.69
C GLU A 105 -17.57 20.06 10.62
N ARG A 106 -17.08 21.24 10.99
CA ARG A 106 -15.63 21.51 11.08
C ARG A 106 -14.97 20.69 12.17
N GLU A 107 -15.57 20.59 13.35
CA GLU A 107 -15.07 19.72 14.42
C GLU A 107 -15.02 18.25 13.99
N ALA A 108 -16.05 17.77 13.28
CA ALA A 108 -16.07 16.42 12.73
C ALA A 108 -14.95 16.20 11.71
N LEU A 109 -14.64 17.20 10.86
CA LEU A 109 -13.52 17.13 9.94
C LEU A 109 -12.17 17.04 10.68
N VAL A 110 -11.97 17.86 11.71
CA VAL A 110 -10.74 17.81 12.52
C VAL A 110 -10.54 16.44 13.16
N LYS A 111 -11.62 15.81 13.65
CA LYS A 111 -11.56 14.44 14.20
C LYS A 111 -11.16 13.42 13.13
N LEU A 112 -11.72 13.51 11.92
CA LEU A 112 -11.35 12.63 10.81
C LEU A 112 -9.88 12.80 10.40
N GLU A 113 -9.39 14.04 10.32
CA GLU A 113 -7.99 14.33 9.98
C GLU A 113 -7.03 13.84 11.09
N SER A 114 -7.42 13.98 12.35
CA SER A 114 -6.64 13.42 13.47
C SER A 114 -6.59 11.89 13.43
N GLU A 115 -7.72 11.22 13.17
CA GLU A 115 -7.74 9.75 13.04
C GLU A 115 -6.89 9.30 11.85
N TYR A 116 -6.96 10.01 10.72
CA TYR A 116 -6.15 9.74 9.55
C TYR A 116 -4.66 9.80 9.88
N ASN A 117 -4.20 10.85 10.59
CA ASN A 117 -2.80 11.00 10.96
C ASN A 117 -2.33 9.88 11.90
N GLU A 118 -3.10 9.54 12.93
CA GLU A 118 -2.77 8.44 13.86
C GLU A 118 -2.68 7.08 13.12
N ARG A 119 -3.54 6.86 12.12
CA ARG A 119 -3.51 5.65 11.28
C ARG A 119 -2.31 5.64 10.34
N LYS A 120 -1.95 6.80 9.78
CA LYS A 120 -0.78 6.97 8.91
C LYS A 120 0.52 6.69 9.66
N GLU A 121 0.67 7.19 10.88
CA GLU A 121 1.83 6.89 11.74
C GLU A 121 1.95 5.40 12.01
N ARG A 122 0.85 4.74 12.43
CA ARG A 122 0.84 3.28 12.62
C ARG A 122 1.17 2.50 11.36
N ALA A 123 0.74 2.97 10.18
CA ALA A 123 1.09 2.35 8.91
C ALA A 123 2.60 2.44 8.65
N ALA A 124 3.21 3.60 8.93
CA ALA A 124 4.66 3.80 8.78
C ALA A 124 5.45 2.86 9.69
N ASP A 125 5.06 2.73 10.96
CA ASP A 125 5.70 1.80 11.90
C ASP A 125 5.64 0.34 11.41
N LEU A 126 4.48 -0.09 10.89
CA LEU A 126 4.32 -1.44 10.33
C LEU A 126 5.19 -1.65 9.08
N ILE A 127 5.32 -0.63 8.23
CA ILE A 127 6.18 -0.70 7.04
C ILE A 127 7.65 -0.84 7.46
N GLU A 128 8.08 -0.12 8.49
CA GLU A 128 9.43 -0.24 9.04
C GLU A 128 9.68 -1.63 9.65
N GLN A 129 8.76 -2.14 10.48
CA GLN A 129 8.84 -3.50 11.03
C GLN A 129 8.93 -4.57 9.92
N ASN A 130 8.15 -4.42 8.85
CA ASN A 130 8.19 -5.32 7.70
C ASN A 130 9.55 -5.27 6.99
N ARG A 131 10.11 -4.06 6.82
CA ARG A 131 11.44 -3.87 6.22
C ARG A 131 12.52 -4.57 7.05
N ASP A 132 12.46 -4.42 8.37
CA ASP A 132 13.42 -5.05 9.28
C ASP A 132 13.34 -6.57 9.26
N ALA A 133 12.13 -7.14 9.30
CA ALA A 133 11.92 -8.59 9.19
C ALA A 133 12.47 -9.14 7.87
N LYS A 134 12.19 -8.46 6.74
CA LYS A 134 12.74 -8.83 5.43
C LYS A 134 14.27 -8.75 5.39
N SER A 135 14.86 -7.73 6.02
CA SER A 135 16.31 -7.58 6.09
C SER A 135 16.96 -8.73 6.88
N LYS A 136 16.38 -9.10 8.02
CA LYS A 136 16.85 -10.23 8.84
C LYS A 136 16.74 -11.57 8.10
N LEU A 137 15.61 -11.82 7.42
CA LEU A 137 15.44 -13.03 6.61
C LEU A 137 16.51 -13.11 5.51
N LYS A 138 16.81 -12.01 4.82
CA LYS A 138 17.86 -11.98 3.80
C LYS A 138 19.26 -12.26 4.34
N GLN A 139 19.61 -11.65 5.48
CA GLN A 139 20.88 -11.91 6.15
C GLN A 139 21.00 -13.39 6.54
N TYR A 140 19.90 -13.99 7.00
CA TYR A 140 19.86 -15.40 7.36
C TYR A 140 20.08 -16.31 6.14
N MET A 141 19.49 -15.94 5.00
CA MET A 141 19.61 -16.67 3.74
C MET A 141 20.92 -16.41 2.96
N ASP A 142 21.90 -15.70 3.55
CA ASP A 142 23.13 -15.21 2.87
C ASP A 142 22.84 -14.46 1.54
N GLN A 143 21.68 -13.81 1.44
CA GLN A 143 21.30 -13.00 0.28
C GLN A 143 21.72 -11.54 0.49
N ASP A 144 22.47 -10.99 -0.45
CA ASP A 144 22.99 -9.62 -0.40
C ASP A 144 21.86 -8.58 -0.21
N PRO A 145 21.85 -7.81 0.91
CA PRO A 145 20.81 -6.83 1.17
C PRO A 145 20.76 -5.70 0.13
N GLU A 146 21.84 -5.46 -0.63
CA GLU A 146 21.96 -4.35 -1.58
C GLU A 146 21.09 -4.48 -2.84
N LEU A 147 20.60 -5.68 -3.18
CA LEU A 147 19.73 -5.91 -4.34
C LEU A 147 18.33 -5.26 -4.24
N LEU A 148 18.01 -4.60 -3.13
CA LEU A 148 16.77 -3.80 -2.99
C LEU A 148 16.94 -2.30 -3.27
N TYR A 149 18.16 -1.77 -3.39
CA TYR A 149 18.33 -0.37 -3.79
C TYR A 149 18.03 -0.16 -5.29
N GLY A 150 17.97 -1.22 -6.08
CA GLY A 150 17.89 -1.16 -7.53
C GLY A 150 16.49 -1.09 -8.17
N ASN A 151 15.41 -1.59 -7.53
CA ASN A 151 14.15 -1.81 -8.26
C ASN A 151 12.85 -1.62 -7.45
N ASN A 152 12.83 -0.76 -6.43
CA ASN A 152 11.58 -0.24 -5.89
C ASN A 152 11.74 1.20 -5.44
N ALA A 153 12.19 2.05 -6.37
CA ALA A 153 11.65 3.39 -6.45
C ALA A 153 10.18 3.28 -6.90
N ILE A 154 9.30 2.82 -6.00
CA ILE A 154 7.91 3.27 -6.05
C ILE A 154 8.01 4.74 -5.66
N ILE A 155 8.16 5.55 -6.70
CA ILE A 155 8.04 6.99 -6.65
C ILE A 155 6.63 7.25 -6.12
N TRP A 156 6.55 7.67 -4.86
CA TRP A 156 5.36 8.31 -4.33
C TRP A 156 5.36 9.75 -4.86
N VAL A 157 4.67 9.95 -5.99
CA VAL A 157 4.10 11.23 -6.45
C VAL A 157 2.67 10.97 -6.87
#